data_AF-A0A7X3XZB6-F1
#
_entry.id   AF-A0A7X3XZB6-F1
#
_cell.length_a   1.000
_cell.length_b   1.000
_cell.length_c   1.000
_cell.angle_alpha   90.00
_cell.angle_beta   90.00
_cell.angle_gamma   90.00
#
_symmetry.space_group_name_H-M   'P 1'
#
loop_
_entity.id
_entity.type
_entity.pdbx_description
1 polymer ?
#
loop_
_entity_poly.entity_id
_entity_poly.type
_entity_poly.pdbx_seq_one_letter_code
_entity_poly.pdbx_strand_id
1 'polypeptide(L)'
;MQPSATTLSLQEAFHARLLLAVLFAVLLMTPVRGHAQQGLPHGDLSDPMLPPPGIIGVALHLTAERIGDPAGLFIRATHPLGPAVKAGVTHGQEILAVDGQSVKGMTYREVVSIIRGEIGTSVTLLVKTFSDVKEVKIMRASEAQLTEEEQRI
;
A
#
# COMPACT_ATOMS: atom_id res chain seq x y z
N MET A 1 -49.21 -48.60 -24.09
CA MET A 1 -48.00 -48.22 -23.32
C MET A 1 -47.89 -46.71 -23.33
N GLN A 2 -48.32 -46.04 -22.26
CA GLN A 2 -48.07 -44.61 -22.03
C GLN A 2 -46.99 -44.50 -20.94
N PRO A 3 -45.98 -43.62 -21.05
CA PRO A 3 -45.14 -43.25 -19.92
C PRO A 3 -45.77 -42.10 -19.14
N SER A 4 -45.99 -42.33 -17.85
CA SER A 4 -46.43 -41.32 -16.88
C SER A 4 -45.29 -40.34 -16.61
N ALA A 5 -45.45 -39.07 -17.00
CA ALA A 5 -44.56 -38.00 -16.59
C ALA A 5 -44.93 -37.57 -15.17
N THR A 6 -44.01 -37.77 -14.22
CA THR A 6 -44.10 -37.29 -12.84
C THR A 6 -44.09 -35.77 -12.83
N THR A 7 -45.25 -35.15 -12.62
CA THR A 7 -45.39 -33.71 -12.44
C THR A 7 -44.96 -33.32 -11.03
N LEU A 8 -43.77 -32.70 -10.91
CA LEU A 8 -43.29 -32.13 -9.65
C LEU A 8 -44.15 -30.93 -9.27
N SER A 9 -44.69 -30.97 -8.05
CA SER A 9 -45.63 -29.97 -7.51
C SER A 9 -45.01 -28.57 -7.44
N LEU A 10 -45.80 -27.56 -7.82
CA LEU A 10 -45.42 -26.13 -7.80
C LEU A 10 -44.93 -25.66 -6.41
N GLN A 11 -45.34 -26.36 -5.34
CA GLN A 11 -44.93 -26.09 -3.96
C GLN A 11 -43.47 -26.49 -3.68
N GLU A 12 -42.92 -27.52 -4.34
CA GLU A 12 -41.52 -27.93 -4.15
C GLU A 12 -40.55 -26.96 -4.86
N ALA A 13 -40.94 -26.44 -6.02
CA ALA A 13 -40.17 -25.46 -6.77
C ALA A 13 -40.04 -24.12 -6.02
N PHE A 14 -41.03 -23.76 -5.19
CA PHE A 14 -41.01 -22.54 -4.39
C PHE A 14 -40.07 -22.67 -3.17
N HIS A 15 -40.11 -23.80 -2.47
CA HIS A 15 -39.18 -24.07 -1.37
C HIS A 15 -37.73 -24.14 -1.84
N ALA A 16 -37.47 -24.79 -2.99
CA ALA A 16 -36.12 -24.85 -3.55
C ALA A 16 -35.56 -23.46 -3.92
N ARG A 17 -36.39 -22.56 -4.45
CA ARG A 17 -36.00 -21.17 -4.76
C ARG A 17 -35.80 -20.32 -3.51
N LEU A 18 -36.64 -20.48 -2.49
CA LEU A 18 -36.50 -19.78 -1.22
C LEU A 18 -35.24 -20.24 -0.47
N LEU A 19 -34.96 -21.55 -0.44
CA LEU A 19 -33.74 -22.10 0.17
C LEU A 19 -32.48 -21.62 -0.54
N LEU A 20 -32.47 -21.57 -1.88
CA LEU A 20 -31.32 -21.05 -2.64
C LEU A 20 -31.09 -19.55 -2.40
N ALA A 21 -32.16 -18.76 -2.30
CA ALA A 21 -32.07 -17.33 -2.01
C ALA A 21 -31.58 -17.05 -0.57
N VAL A 22 -32.00 -17.85 0.41
CA VAL A 22 -31.50 -17.78 1.79
C VAL A 22 -30.03 -18.22 1.86
N LEU A 23 -29.63 -19.26 1.12
CA LEU A 23 -28.24 -19.70 1.06
C LEU A 23 -27.32 -18.63 0.44
N PHE A 24 -27.80 -17.92 -0.58
CA PHE A 24 -27.06 -16.83 -1.23
C PHE A 24 -26.95 -15.59 -0.34
N ALA A 25 -28.01 -15.26 0.43
CA ALA A 25 -27.98 -14.16 1.39
C ALA A 25 -27.03 -14.44 2.57
N VAL A 26 -26.98 -15.69 3.06
CA VAL A 26 -26.06 -16.10 4.15
C VAL A 26 -24.60 -16.10 3.67
N LEU A 27 -24.32 -16.45 2.41
CA LEU A 27 -22.97 -16.41 1.84
C LEU A 27 -22.41 -14.97 1.74
N LEU A 28 -23.25 -13.99 1.41
CA LEU A 28 -22.86 -12.58 1.31
C LEU A 28 -22.73 -11.86 2.66
N MET A 29 -23.32 -12.39 3.73
CA MET A 29 -23.21 -11.82 5.09
C MET A 29 -22.15 -12.49 5.96
N THR A 30 -21.36 -13.42 5.43
CA THR A 30 -20.16 -13.85 6.16
C THR A 30 -19.23 -12.64 6.26
N PRO A 31 -18.96 -12.09 7.46
CA PRO A 31 -17.89 -11.13 7.57
C PRO A 31 -16.65 -11.89 7.15
N VAL A 32 -16.00 -11.44 6.06
CA VAL A 32 -14.62 -11.81 5.81
C VAL A 32 -13.91 -11.37 7.10
N ARG A 33 -13.64 -12.33 8.00
CA ARG A 33 -12.62 -12.15 9.03
C ARG A 33 -11.33 -12.06 8.25
N GLY A 34 -11.10 -10.90 7.64
CA GLY A 34 -9.76 -10.44 7.38
C GLY A 34 -9.12 -10.55 8.74
N HIS A 35 -8.09 -11.39 8.85
CA HIS A 35 -7.24 -11.35 10.01
C HIS A 35 -6.85 -9.89 10.16
N ALA A 36 -7.46 -9.24 11.15
CA ALA A 36 -6.95 -7.99 11.66
C ALA A 36 -5.57 -8.36 12.18
N GLN A 37 -4.57 -8.30 11.31
CA GLN A 37 -3.23 -8.04 11.74
C GLN A 37 -3.28 -6.61 12.27
N GLN A 38 -3.82 -6.47 13.49
CA GLN A 38 -3.42 -5.43 14.43
C GLN A 38 -2.02 -5.81 14.94
N GLY A 39 -1.10 -6.05 14.02
CA GLY A 39 0.32 -5.99 14.26
C GLY A 39 0.77 -4.71 13.58
N LEU A 40 1.57 -3.89 14.26
CA LEU A 40 2.25 -2.79 13.61
C LEU A 40 2.89 -3.34 12.32
N PRO A 41 2.82 -2.64 11.17
CA PRO A 41 3.26 -3.17 9.88
C PRO A 41 4.74 -3.59 9.82
N HIS A 42 5.48 -3.40 10.91
CA HIS A 42 6.88 -3.74 11.08
C HIS A 42 7.18 -4.78 12.17
N GLY A 43 6.17 -5.33 12.87
CA GLY A 43 6.39 -6.28 13.97
C GLY A 43 6.43 -5.60 15.34
N ASP A 44 6.75 -6.38 16.37
CA ASP A 44 6.81 -5.92 17.77
C ASP A 44 7.90 -4.85 17.95
N LEU A 45 7.63 -3.81 18.74
CA LEU A 45 8.57 -2.74 19.10
C LEU A 45 9.82 -3.26 19.83
N SER A 46 9.80 -4.50 20.30
CA SER A 46 10.93 -5.20 20.92
C SER A 46 11.94 -5.78 19.93
N ASP A 47 11.63 -5.82 18.62
CA ASP A 47 12.54 -6.35 17.60
C ASP A 47 13.73 -5.39 17.37
N PRO A 48 14.99 -5.80 17.65
CA PRO A 48 16.16 -4.96 17.38
C PRO A 48 16.42 -4.72 15.90
N MET A 49 15.75 -5.45 15.00
CA MET A 49 15.77 -5.24 13.55
C MET A 49 14.60 -4.40 13.05
N LEU A 50 13.79 -3.83 13.95
CA LEU A 50 12.69 -2.96 13.59
C LEU A 50 13.22 -1.71 12.87
N PRO A 51 12.78 -1.42 11.63
CA PRO A 51 13.16 -0.19 10.96
C PRO A 51 12.65 1.01 11.77
N PRO A 52 13.35 2.16 11.72
CA PRO A 52 12.92 3.35 12.44
C PRO A 52 11.45 3.71 12.10
N PRO A 53 10.66 4.14 13.09
CA PRO A 53 9.20 4.31 12.94
C PRO A 53 8.82 5.54 12.12
N GLY A 54 9.75 6.47 11.88
CA GLY A 54 9.51 7.67 11.10
C GLY A 54 9.50 7.37 9.61
N ILE A 55 8.38 7.66 8.95
CA ILE A 55 8.17 7.51 7.52
C ILE A 55 7.81 8.85 6.87
N ILE A 56 8.00 8.93 5.55
CA ILE A 56 7.66 10.12 4.76
C ILE A 56 6.36 9.98 3.95
N GLY A 57 5.72 8.82 4.00
CA GLY A 57 4.47 8.54 3.28
C GLY A 57 4.66 8.38 1.77
N VAL A 58 5.65 7.59 1.34
CA VAL A 58 5.85 7.22 -0.07
C VAL A 58 5.80 5.70 -0.24
N ALA A 59 5.23 5.26 -1.35
CA ALA A 59 5.36 3.90 -1.85
C ALA A 59 6.37 3.89 -3.00
N LEU A 60 7.33 2.97 -2.95
CA LEU A 60 8.42 2.89 -3.92
C LEU A 60 8.30 1.65 -4.81
N HIS A 61 8.87 1.72 -6.00
CA HIS A 61 9.05 0.56 -6.88
C HIS A 61 10.36 0.63 -7.65
N LEU A 62 10.89 -0.54 -8.01
CA LEU A 62 12.01 -0.66 -8.93
C LEU A 62 11.47 -0.91 -10.33
N THR A 63 11.88 -0.09 -11.29
CA THR A 63 11.52 -0.26 -12.71
C THR A 63 12.61 0.33 -13.61
N ALA A 64 12.61 -0.02 -14.88
CA ALA A 64 13.41 0.65 -15.91
C ALA A 64 12.48 1.42 -16.84
N GLU A 65 12.91 2.58 -17.32
CA GLU A 65 12.13 3.39 -18.27
C GLU A 65 12.17 2.78 -19.68
N ARG A 66 13.30 2.17 -20.08
CA ARG A 66 13.48 1.52 -21.37
C ARG A 66 13.98 0.08 -21.23
N ILE A 67 13.75 -0.71 -22.27
CA ILE A 67 14.24 -2.09 -22.36
C ILE A 67 15.77 -2.05 -22.42
N GLY A 68 16.41 -2.75 -21.47
CA GLY A 68 17.86 -2.82 -21.37
C GLY A 68 18.49 -1.73 -20.49
N ASP A 69 17.72 -0.72 -20.07
CA ASP A 69 18.20 0.26 -19.10
C ASP A 69 18.32 -0.39 -17.70
N PRO A 70 19.28 0.06 -16.87
CA PRO A 70 19.31 -0.32 -15.46
C PRO A 70 18.00 0.07 -14.76
N ALA A 71 17.55 -0.77 -13.83
CA ALA A 71 16.42 -0.42 -12.98
C ALA A 71 16.78 0.77 -12.06
N GLY A 72 15.88 1.74 -11.97
CA GLY A 72 15.90 2.85 -11.03
C GLY A 72 14.82 2.69 -9.94
N LEU A 73 14.88 3.54 -8.92
CA LEU A 73 13.94 3.56 -7.81
C LEU A 73 12.97 4.73 -7.98
N PHE A 74 11.68 4.43 -8.14
CA PHE A 74 10.67 5.41 -8.46
C PHE A 74 9.58 5.48 -7.39
N ILE A 75 8.96 6.66 -7.29
CA ILE A 75 7.81 6.90 -6.43
C ILE A 75 6.56 6.37 -7.15
N ARG A 76 6.01 5.28 -6.62
CA ARG A 76 4.75 4.68 -7.07
C ARG A 76 3.55 5.48 -6.59
N ALA A 77 3.55 5.91 -5.34
CA ALA A 77 2.43 6.62 -4.75
C ALA A 77 2.90 7.42 -3.55
N THR A 78 2.06 8.34 -3.13
CA THR A 78 2.30 9.18 -1.97
C THR A 78 1.05 9.18 -1.11
N HIS A 79 1.23 9.10 0.20
CA HIS A 79 0.13 9.10 1.15
C HIS A 79 -0.66 10.40 1.03
N PRO A 80 -2.01 10.37 0.88
CA PRO A 80 -2.83 11.56 0.91
C PRO A 80 -2.55 12.36 2.19
N LEU A 81 -2.26 13.66 2.09
CA LEU A 81 -1.89 14.52 3.23
C LEU A 81 -0.56 14.17 3.95
N GLY A 82 0.20 13.21 3.44
CA GLY A 82 1.48 12.82 4.02
C GLY A 82 2.60 13.86 3.81
N PRO A 83 3.70 13.75 4.56
CA PRO A 83 4.81 14.70 4.47
C PRO A 83 5.41 14.83 3.08
N ALA A 84 5.55 13.73 2.34
CA ALA A 84 6.08 13.74 0.98
C ALA A 84 5.22 14.56 0.01
N VAL A 85 3.89 14.40 0.04
CA VAL A 85 2.98 15.20 -0.82
C VAL A 85 3.09 16.68 -0.48
N LYS A 86 3.10 17.02 0.82
CA LYS A 86 3.24 18.40 1.29
C LYS A 86 4.56 19.04 0.85
N ALA A 87 5.61 18.23 0.70
CA ALA A 87 6.91 18.66 0.18
C ALA A 87 6.98 18.67 -1.37
N GLY A 88 5.89 18.33 -2.08
CA GLY A 88 5.84 18.33 -3.54
C GLY A 88 6.45 17.09 -4.20
N VAL A 89 6.64 16.00 -3.44
CA VAL A 89 6.98 14.69 -4.00
C VAL A 89 5.73 14.07 -4.62
N THR A 90 5.86 13.51 -5.82
CA THR A 90 4.74 12.99 -6.60
C THR A 90 5.09 11.70 -7.33
N HIS A 91 4.07 10.97 -7.80
CA HIS A 91 4.23 9.79 -8.65
C HIS A 91 5.20 10.04 -9.82
N GLY A 92 5.99 9.02 -10.16
CA GLY A 92 6.81 8.97 -11.37
C GLY A 92 8.17 9.64 -11.24
N GLN A 93 8.45 10.29 -10.10
CA GLN A 93 9.77 10.81 -9.80
C GLN A 93 10.73 9.66 -9.45
N GLU A 94 11.96 9.76 -9.96
CA GLU A 94 13.05 8.83 -9.64
C GLU A 94 13.87 9.38 -8.46
N ILE A 95 14.20 8.54 -7.49
CA ILE A 95 15.08 8.91 -6.36
C ILE A 95 16.53 8.64 -6.76
N LEU A 96 17.36 9.68 -6.75
CA LEU A 96 18.77 9.61 -7.12
C LEU A 96 19.70 9.60 -5.90
N ALA A 97 19.32 10.28 -4.82
CA ALA A 97 20.07 10.37 -3.59
C ALA A 97 19.17 10.62 -2.36
N VAL A 98 19.66 10.22 -1.19
CA VAL A 98 19.05 10.47 0.12
C VAL A 98 20.11 11.10 1.01
N ASP A 99 19.81 12.26 1.59
CA ASP A 99 20.72 13.06 2.42
C ASP A 99 22.10 13.29 1.75
N GLY A 100 22.09 13.55 0.44
CA GLY A 100 23.29 13.76 -0.38
C GLY A 100 24.04 12.48 -0.77
N GLN A 101 23.65 11.31 -0.24
CA GLN A 101 24.23 10.02 -0.59
C GLN A 101 23.48 9.39 -1.78
N SER A 102 24.20 9.06 -2.86
CA SER A 102 23.58 8.40 -4.02
C SER A 102 23.02 7.02 -3.65
N VAL A 103 21.84 6.70 -4.17
CA VAL A 103 21.20 5.38 -3.98
C VAL A 103 21.70 4.32 -4.96
N LYS A 104 22.57 4.69 -5.91
CA LYS A 104 23.06 3.78 -6.94
C LYS A 104 23.90 2.66 -6.31
N GLY A 105 23.55 1.41 -6.64
CA GLY A 105 24.23 0.23 -6.12
C GLY A 105 23.75 -0.22 -4.74
N MET A 106 22.85 0.52 -4.10
CA MET A 106 22.17 0.09 -2.88
C MET A 106 21.03 -0.88 -3.21
N THR A 107 20.77 -1.80 -2.30
CA THR A 107 19.56 -2.61 -2.30
C THR A 107 18.34 -1.77 -1.93
N TYR A 108 17.15 -2.23 -2.33
CA TYR A 108 15.89 -1.60 -1.93
C TYR A 108 15.78 -1.39 -0.41
N ARG A 109 16.22 -2.38 0.38
CA ARG A 109 16.14 -2.35 1.84
C ARG A 109 17.05 -1.28 2.44
N GLU A 110 18.27 -1.15 1.93
CA GLU A 110 19.22 -0.11 2.38
C GLU A 110 18.65 1.28 2.11
N VAL A 111 18.10 1.52 0.92
CA VAL A 111 17.49 2.81 0.58
C VAL A 111 16.28 3.12 1.48
N VAL A 112 15.40 2.13 1.72
CA VAL A 112 14.28 2.32 2.65
C VAL A 112 14.77 2.61 4.06
N SER A 113 15.84 1.97 4.50
CA SER A 113 16.41 2.17 5.84
C SER A 113 16.91 3.59 6.06
N ILE A 114 17.56 4.21 5.06
CA ILE A 114 18.07 5.59 5.16
C ILE A 114 16.98 6.65 4.94
N ILE A 115 15.94 6.33 4.16
CA ILE A 115 14.75 7.20 4.03
C ILE A 115 13.99 7.25 5.35
N ARG A 116 13.83 6.10 6.01
CA ARG A 116 13.28 6.01 7.37
C ARG A 116 14.23 6.64 8.39
N GLY A 117 13.71 6.95 9.56
CA GLY A 117 14.50 7.55 10.63
C GLY A 117 13.62 7.87 11.83
N GLU A 118 14.15 8.71 12.73
CA GLU A 118 13.39 9.16 13.90
C GLU A 118 12.24 10.09 13.47
N ILE A 119 11.09 9.94 14.13
CA ILE A 119 9.92 10.80 13.92
C ILE A 119 10.31 12.25 14.27
N GLY A 120 9.88 13.22 13.45
CA GLY A 120 10.18 14.63 13.65
C GLY A 120 11.55 15.08 13.13
N THR A 121 12.38 14.17 12.62
CA THR A 121 13.59 14.53 11.86
C THR A 121 13.28 14.75 10.39
N SER A 122 14.19 15.39 9.66
CA SER A 122 14.06 15.56 8.20
C SER A 122 14.94 14.60 7.42
N VAL A 123 14.49 14.21 6.25
CA VAL A 123 15.29 13.59 5.18
C VAL A 123 15.25 14.47 3.95
N THR A 124 16.35 14.51 3.20
CA THR A 124 16.43 15.23 1.95
C THR A 124 16.53 14.25 0.79
N LEU A 125 15.57 14.28 -0.13
CA LEU A 125 15.60 13.45 -1.34
C LEU A 125 16.05 14.27 -2.53
N LEU A 126 17.02 13.77 -3.29
CA LEU A 126 17.28 14.24 -4.65
C LEU A 126 16.39 13.45 -5.61
N VAL A 127 15.39 14.10 -6.18
CA VAL A 127 14.43 13.46 -7.09
C VAL A 127 14.53 14.03 -8.49
N LYS A 128 14.46 13.14 -9.48
CA LYS A 128 14.41 13.50 -10.89
C LYS A 128 12.97 13.46 -11.38
N THR A 129 12.57 14.56 -12.00
CA THR A 129 11.32 14.72 -12.74
C THR A 129 11.58 14.50 -14.24
N PHE A 130 10.58 14.67 -15.09
CA PHE A 130 10.77 14.58 -16.54
C PHE A 130 11.75 15.61 -17.11
N SER A 131 11.83 16.79 -16.50
CA SER A 131 12.60 17.93 -17.03
C SER A 131 13.79 18.31 -16.15
N ASP A 132 13.65 18.14 -14.83
CA ASP A 132 14.56 18.72 -13.85
C ASP A 132 14.90 17.74 -12.72
N VAL A 133 16.02 17.99 -12.06
CA VAL A 133 16.39 17.35 -10.79
C VAL A 133 16.17 18.37 -9.68
N LYS A 134 15.44 17.97 -8.65
CA LYS A 134 15.12 18.82 -7.50
C LYS A 134 15.48 18.13 -6.19
N GLU A 135 15.94 18.93 -5.25
CA GLU A 135 16.17 18.50 -3.88
C GLU A 135 14.96 18.85 -3.02
N VAL A 136 14.44 17.88 -2.27
CA VAL A 136 13.20 18.00 -1.51
C VAL A 136 13.45 17.57 -0.07
N LYS A 137 13.33 18.51 0.86
CA LYS A 137 13.42 18.24 2.30
C LYS A 137 12.04 17.86 2.85
N ILE A 138 11.96 16.73 3.54
CA ILE A 138 10.72 16.10 3.99
C ILE A 138 10.84 15.74 5.46
N MET A 139 9.80 16.06 6.25
CA MET A 139 9.74 15.69 7.66
C MET A 139 9.23 14.25 7.81
N ARG A 140 9.87 13.45 8.65
CA ARG A 140 9.40 12.11 9.00
C ARG A 140 8.26 12.21 10.01
N ALA A 141 7.16 11.53 9.73
CA ALA A 141 5.99 11.41 10.60
C ALA A 141 5.84 9.97 11.10
N SER A 142 5.04 9.76 12.14
CA SER A 142 4.69 8.42 12.58
C SER A 142 3.63 7.80 11.66
N GLU A 143 3.60 6.47 11.59
CA GLU A 143 2.58 5.73 10.82
C GLU A 143 1.15 5.99 11.32
N ALA A 144 0.98 6.16 12.64
CA ALA A 144 -0.30 6.50 13.25
C ALA A 144 -0.83 7.87 12.75
N GLN A 145 0.05 8.88 12.68
CA GLN A 145 -0.31 10.21 12.19
C GLN A 145 -0.80 10.21 10.74
N LEU A 146 -0.30 9.28 9.92
CA LEU A 146 -0.72 9.17 8.53
C LEU A 146 -2.07 8.45 8.42
N THR A 147 -2.26 7.40 9.21
CA THR A 147 -3.49 6.58 9.19
C THR A 147 -4.72 7.34 9.74
N GLU A 148 -4.55 8.20 10.74
CA GLU A 148 -5.66 8.98 11.33
C GLU A 148 -6.18 10.08 10.39
N GLU A 149 -5.32 10.65 9.55
CA GLU A 149 -5.67 11.78 8.69
C GLU A 149 -6.52 11.34 7.48
N GLU A 150 -6.36 10.09 7.00
CA GLU A 150 -7.21 9.50 5.96
C GLU A 150 -8.66 9.27 6.41
N GLN A 151 -8.90 9.07 7.71
CA GLN A 151 -10.24 8.77 8.26
C GLN A 151 -11.08 10.02 8.53
N ARG A 152 -10.51 11.22 8.38
CA ARG A 152 -11.18 12.50 8.64
C ARG A 152 -11.78 13.14 7.38
N ILE A 153 -11.63 12.53 6.22
CA ILE A 153 -12.20 12.96 4.93
C ILE A 153 -13.38 12.05 4.58
#